data_AF-A0A6L8GP88-F1
#
_entry.id   AF-A0A6L8GP88-F1
#
_cell.length_a   1.000
_cell.length_b   1.000
_cell.length_c   1.000
_cell.angle_alpha   90.00
_cell.angle_beta   90.00
_cell.angle_gamma   90.00
#
_symmetry.space_group_name_H-M   'P 1'
#
loop_
_entity.id
_entity.type
_entity.pdbx_description
1 polymer ?
#
loop_
_entity_poly.entity_id
_entity_poly.type
_entity_poly.pdbx_seq_one_letter_code
_entity_poly.pdbx_strand_id
1 'polypeptide(L)'
;MAPPKFLRSALQRIRRLQRSLSRKVKGSHNRQKARLRLARAHVQVADQRLDHLHKLSTRLIRENQTVVLEDLNVSGMVKNRKLARAIADAGWRLLRTLLESKAEIYGREVKIISRWEPTSQTCSACGHRDGKKSLSVRAWRCSACGAEHHRDVMPHATSSPPGWRRG
;
A
#
# COMPACT_ATOMS: atom_id res chain seq x y z
N MET A 1 -7.97 2.01 7.16
CA MET A 1 -8.89 2.18 6.00
C MET A 1 -8.54 1.12 4.95
N ALA A 2 -9.45 0.19 4.66
CA ALA A 2 -9.16 -0.90 3.73
C ALA A 2 -9.07 -0.36 2.28
N PRO A 3 -8.11 -0.84 1.47
CA PRO A 3 -8.01 -0.41 0.08
C PRO A 3 -9.26 -0.85 -0.70
N PRO A 4 -9.89 0.04 -1.48
CA PRO A 4 -11.06 -0.28 -2.28
C PRO A 4 -10.69 -1.32 -3.34
N LYS A 5 -11.61 -2.25 -3.60
CA LYS A 5 -11.41 -3.37 -4.53
C LYS A 5 -12.07 -3.09 -5.88
N PHE A 6 -11.73 -1.97 -6.51
CA PHE A 6 -12.38 -1.48 -7.74
C PHE A 6 -12.34 -2.51 -8.87
N LEU A 7 -11.17 -3.13 -9.10
CA LEU A 7 -11.06 -4.17 -10.10
C LEU A 7 -11.99 -5.34 -9.76
N ARG A 8 -12.02 -5.77 -8.49
CA ARG A 8 -12.86 -6.90 -8.06
C ARG A 8 -14.34 -6.65 -8.36
N SER A 9 -14.84 -5.44 -8.10
CA SER A 9 -16.22 -5.06 -8.40
C SER A 9 -16.52 -5.03 -9.90
N ALA A 10 -15.57 -4.56 -10.71
CA ALA A 10 -15.75 -4.47 -12.17
C ALA A 10 -15.52 -5.79 -12.92
N LEU A 11 -14.90 -6.80 -12.29
CA LEU A 11 -14.49 -8.05 -12.94
C LEU A 11 -15.63 -8.76 -13.66
N GLN A 12 -16.83 -8.81 -13.05
CA GLN A 12 -17.96 -9.51 -13.66
C GLN A 12 -18.35 -8.85 -14.99
N ARG A 13 -18.41 -7.51 -15.02
CA ARG A 13 -18.69 -6.72 -16.22
C ARG A 13 -17.60 -6.91 -17.28
N ILE A 14 -16.33 -6.82 -16.89
CA ILE A 14 -15.18 -7.01 -17.79
C ILE A 14 -15.23 -8.40 -18.43
N ARG A 15 -15.48 -9.46 -17.66
CA ARG A 15 -15.59 -10.83 -18.19
C ARG A 15 -16.72 -10.97 -19.21
N ARG A 16 -17.89 -10.37 -18.95
CA ARG A 16 -19.02 -10.37 -19.90
C ARG A 16 -18.64 -9.65 -21.20
N LEU A 17 -17.98 -8.50 -21.11
CA LEU A 17 -17.50 -7.73 -22.26
C LEU A 17 -16.43 -8.48 -23.06
N GLN A 18 -15.49 -9.15 -22.39
CA GLN A 18 -14.49 -10.01 -23.03
C GLN A 18 -15.13 -11.17 -23.79
N ARG A 19 -16.09 -11.89 -23.18
CA ARG A 19 -16.85 -12.96 -23.85
C ARG A 19 -17.63 -12.44 -25.05
N SER A 20 -18.29 -11.28 -24.90
CA SER A 20 -19.01 -10.63 -25.99
C SER A 20 -18.10 -10.30 -27.17
N LEU A 21 -16.93 -9.70 -26.90
CA LEU A 21 -15.92 -9.37 -27.91
C LEU A 21 -15.38 -10.61 -28.63
N SER A 22 -15.07 -11.68 -27.88
CA SER A 22 -14.53 -12.93 -28.43
C SER A 22 -15.48 -13.57 -29.46
N ARG A 23 -16.78 -13.47 -29.23
CA ARG A 23 -17.82 -14.01 -30.13
C ARG A 23 -18.07 -13.15 -31.38
N LYS A 24 -17.46 -11.97 -31.52
CA LYS A 24 -17.66 -11.10 -32.69
C LYS A 24 -16.67 -11.44 -33.81
N VAL A 25 -17.17 -11.42 -35.04
CA VAL A 25 -16.39 -11.65 -36.27
C VAL A 25 -15.22 -10.67 -36.35
N LYS A 26 -14.01 -11.18 -36.57
CA LYS A 26 -12.79 -10.37 -36.76
C LYS A 26 -12.98 -9.38 -37.92
N GLY A 27 -12.48 -8.16 -37.78
CA GLY A 27 -12.67 -7.09 -38.77
C GLY A 27 -14.04 -6.41 -38.79
N SER A 28 -15.09 -7.01 -38.23
CA SER A 28 -16.43 -6.40 -38.28
C SER A 28 -16.56 -5.10 -37.46
N HIS A 29 -17.40 -4.18 -37.93
CA HIS A 29 -17.74 -2.94 -37.21
C HIS A 29 -18.33 -3.23 -35.80
N ASN A 30 -19.11 -4.31 -35.68
CA ASN A 30 -19.65 -4.75 -34.39
C ASN A 30 -18.56 -5.20 -33.41
N ARG A 31 -17.48 -5.82 -33.89
CA ARG A 31 -16.31 -6.14 -33.07
C ARG A 31 -15.58 -4.88 -32.61
N GLN A 32 -15.44 -3.88 -33.47
CA GLN A 32 -14.85 -2.59 -33.09
C GLN A 32 -15.65 -1.92 -31.97
N LYS A 33 -16.98 -1.89 -32.07
CA LYS A 33 -17.86 -1.38 -31.00
C LYS A 33 -17.68 -2.15 -29.69
N ALA A 34 -17.62 -3.48 -29.74
CA ALA A 34 -17.39 -4.31 -28.56
C ALA A 34 -16.01 -4.06 -27.92
N ARG A 35 -14.97 -3.86 -28.74
CA ARG A 35 -13.61 -3.53 -28.29
C ARG A 35 -13.57 -2.21 -27.54
N LEU A 36 -14.24 -1.18 -28.06
CA LEU A 36 -14.33 0.13 -27.42
C LEU A 36 -15.07 0.05 -26.07
N ARG A 37 -16.17 -0.72 -25.99
CA ARG A 37 -16.88 -0.94 -24.72
C ARG A 37 -16.00 -1.61 -23.67
N LEU A 38 -15.22 -2.62 -24.06
CA LEU A 38 -14.26 -3.28 -23.17
C LEU A 38 -13.16 -2.30 -22.72
N ALA A 39 -12.59 -1.53 -23.65
CA ALA A 39 -11.57 -0.53 -23.34
C ALA A 39 -12.09 0.51 -22.34
N ARG A 40 -13.30 1.06 -22.54
CA ARG A 40 -13.94 2.00 -21.62
C ARG A 40 -14.12 1.42 -20.22
N ALA A 41 -14.48 0.14 -20.10
CA ALA A 41 -14.59 -0.51 -18.79
C ALA A 41 -13.24 -0.63 -18.07
N HIS A 42 -12.15 -0.88 -18.81
CA HIS A 42 -10.80 -0.89 -18.23
C HIS A 42 -10.34 0.51 -17.81
N VAL A 43 -10.59 1.53 -18.65
CA VAL A 43 -10.28 2.93 -18.35
C VAL A 43 -11.02 3.37 -17.07
N GLN A 44 -12.32 3.09 -16.97
CA GLN A 44 -13.10 3.42 -15.77
C GLN A 44 -12.50 2.85 -14.47
N VAL A 45 -12.00 1.61 -14.50
CA VAL A 45 -11.34 1.00 -13.34
C VAL A 45 -9.99 1.66 -13.05
N ALA A 46 -9.22 2.00 -14.08
CA ALA A 46 -7.96 2.70 -13.93
C ALA A 46 -8.17 4.10 -13.32
N ASP A 47 -9.16 4.84 -13.79
CA ASP A 47 -9.49 6.19 -13.31
C ASP A 47 -9.96 6.16 -11.85
N GLN A 48 -10.81 5.20 -11.47
CA GLN A 48 -11.24 5.02 -10.07
C GLN A 48 -10.06 4.72 -9.14
N ARG A 49 -9.13 3.86 -9.58
CA ARG A 49 -7.92 3.55 -8.82
C ARG A 49 -7.04 4.79 -8.69
N LEU A 50 -6.84 5.53 -9.79
CA LEU A 50 -6.03 6.74 -9.81
C LEU A 50 -6.62 7.81 -8.89
N ASP A 51 -7.91 8.11 -9.00
CA ASP A 51 -8.62 9.08 -8.14
C ASP A 51 -8.48 8.73 -6.65
N HIS A 52 -8.69 7.45 -6.29
CA HIS A 52 -8.50 7.01 -4.91
C HIS A 52 -7.06 7.24 -4.43
N LEU A 53 -6.06 6.89 -5.25
CA LEU A 53 -4.65 7.07 -4.89
C LEU A 53 -4.27 8.54 -4.78
N HIS A 54 -4.81 9.42 -5.62
CA HIS A 54 -4.62 10.87 -5.48
C HIS A 54 -5.23 11.37 -4.17
N LYS A 55 -6.48 11.00 -3.86
CA LYS A 55 -7.12 11.41 -2.60
C LYS A 55 -6.35 10.91 -1.39
N LEU A 56 -5.95 9.64 -1.40
CA LEU A 56 -5.17 9.02 -0.32
C LEU A 56 -3.82 9.72 -0.11
N SER A 57 -3.03 9.87 -1.18
CA SER A 57 -1.72 10.52 -1.10
C SER A 57 -1.81 11.99 -0.67
N THR A 58 -2.79 12.75 -1.18
CA THR A 58 -3.01 14.13 -0.72
C THR A 58 -3.32 14.18 0.76
N ARG A 59 -4.22 13.29 1.22
CA ARG A 59 -4.59 13.24 2.64
C ARG A 59 -3.38 12.91 3.52
N LEU A 60 -2.62 11.87 3.18
CA LEU A 60 -1.43 11.47 3.94
C LEU A 60 -0.40 12.59 4.05
N ILE A 61 -0.10 13.27 2.94
CA ILE A 61 0.87 14.38 2.91
C ILE A 61 0.35 15.61 3.67
N ARG A 62 -0.95 15.88 3.65
CA ARG A 62 -1.50 17.04 4.39
C ARG A 62 -1.54 16.82 5.89
N GLU A 63 -1.89 15.61 6.32
CA GLU A 63 -2.08 15.27 7.74
C GLU A 63 -0.76 14.97 8.48
N ASN A 64 0.35 14.77 7.77
CA ASN A 64 1.62 14.33 8.37
C ASN A 64 2.78 15.23 7.90
N GLN A 65 3.70 15.54 8.82
CA GLN A 65 4.95 16.26 8.48
C GLN A 65 5.93 15.35 7.72
N THR A 66 6.03 14.10 8.18
CA THR A 66 6.87 13.06 7.58
C THR A 66 6.02 11.81 7.36
N VAL A 67 6.10 11.25 6.15
CA VAL A 67 5.49 9.97 5.80
C VAL A 67 6.60 8.94 5.58
N VAL A 68 6.51 7.83 6.29
CA VAL A 68 7.51 6.75 6.21
C VAL A 68 6.89 5.56 5.48
N LEU A 69 7.57 5.07 4.44
CA LEU A 69 7.16 3.94 3.62
C LEU A 69 8.17 2.80 3.75
N GLU A 70 7.69 1.59 3.97
CA GLU A 70 8.54 0.40 3.90
C GLU A 70 8.88 0.05 2.43
N ASP A 71 10.11 -0.40 2.19
CA ASP A 71 10.54 -0.87 0.87
C ASP A 71 10.02 -2.28 0.55
N LEU A 72 8.75 -2.37 0.15
CA LEU A 72 8.15 -3.64 -0.22
C LEU A 72 8.67 -4.16 -1.58
N ASN A 73 9.00 -5.45 -1.66
CA ASN A 73 9.30 -6.14 -2.92
C ASN A 73 8.03 -6.38 -3.75
N VAL A 74 7.40 -5.32 -4.26
CA VAL A 74 6.12 -5.42 -4.97
C VAL A 74 6.21 -6.38 -6.17
N SER A 75 7.32 -6.38 -6.91
CA SER A 75 7.52 -7.32 -8.04
C SER A 75 7.57 -8.77 -7.58
N GLY A 76 8.24 -9.07 -6.46
CA GLY A 76 8.24 -10.40 -5.84
C GLY A 76 6.85 -10.80 -5.35
N MET A 77 6.13 -9.90 -4.68
CA MET A 77 4.81 -10.20 -4.12
C MET A 77 3.77 -10.51 -5.20
N VAL A 78 3.85 -9.85 -6.37
CA VAL A 78 2.95 -10.09 -7.50
C VAL A 78 3.18 -11.46 -8.16
N LYS A 79 4.30 -12.16 -7.89
CA LYS A 79 4.49 -13.55 -8.33
C LYS A 79 3.52 -14.53 -7.65
N ASN A 80 3.06 -14.22 -6.44
CA ASN A 80 2.05 -15.03 -5.76
C ASN A 80 0.68 -14.82 -6.42
N ARG A 81 0.23 -15.80 -7.21
CA ARG A 81 -1.04 -15.73 -7.96
C ARG A 81 -2.28 -15.43 -7.10
N LYS A 82 -2.29 -15.84 -5.83
CA LYS A 82 -3.41 -15.58 -4.90
C LYS A 82 -3.49 -14.11 -4.49
N LEU A 83 -2.33 -13.45 -4.34
CA LEU A 83 -2.24 -12.07 -3.85
C LEU A 83 -2.00 -11.04 -4.97
N ALA A 84 -1.46 -11.48 -6.10
CA ALA A 84 -1.05 -10.65 -7.24
C ALA A 84 -2.12 -9.62 -7.62
N ARG A 85 -3.38 -10.05 -7.69
CA ARG A 85 -4.48 -9.19 -8.07
C ARG A 85 -4.78 -8.13 -7.02
N ALA A 86 -4.78 -8.49 -5.74
CA ALA A 86 -5.03 -7.55 -4.65
C ALA A 86 -3.90 -6.51 -4.53
N ILE A 87 -2.65 -6.95 -4.68
CA ILE A 87 -1.47 -6.08 -4.69
C ILE A 87 -1.50 -5.13 -5.88
N ALA A 88 -1.85 -5.65 -7.07
CA ALA A 88 -1.99 -4.82 -8.26
C ALA A 88 -3.11 -3.79 -8.07
N ASP A 89 -4.29 -4.20 -7.58
CA ASP A 89 -5.43 -3.29 -7.37
C ASP A 89 -5.06 -2.14 -6.42
N ALA A 90 -4.30 -2.42 -5.36
CA ALA A 90 -3.82 -1.44 -4.38
C ALA A 90 -2.86 -0.38 -4.96
N GLY A 91 -2.17 -0.66 -6.08
CA GLY A 91 -1.41 0.36 -6.79
C GLY A 91 -0.18 0.93 -6.05
N TRP A 92 0.48 0.13 -5.22
CA TRP A 92 1.60 0.55 -4.35
C TRP A 92 2.70 1.38 -5.01
N ARG A 93 3.12 1.01 -6.23
CA ARG A 93 4.15 1.76 -6.96
C ARG A 93 3.70 3.17 -7.29
N LEU A 94 2.48 3.30 -7.80
CA LEU A 94 1.89 4.60 -8.12
C LEU A 94 1.64 5.43 -6.85
N LEU A 95 1.21 4.79 -5.76
CA LEU A 95 1.06 5.48 -4.48
C LEU A 95 2.37 6.12 -4.01
N ARG A 96 3.49 5.39 -4.10
CA ARG A 96 4.82 5.92 -3.77
C ARG A 96 5.15 7.15 -4.62
N THR A 97 5.05 7.04 -5.94
CA THR A 97 5.32 8.16 -6.86
C THR A 97 4.47 9.39 -6.54
N LEU A 98 3.18 9.18 -6.23
CA LEU A 98 2.29 10.29 -5.86
C LEU A 98 2.63 10.91 -4.51
N LEU A 99 3.10 10.12 -3.54
CA LEU A 99 3.56 10.62 -2.25
C LEU A 99 4.82 11.46 -2.41
N GLU A 100 5.83 10.95 -3.13
CA GLU A 100 7.07 11.67 -3.43
C GLU A 100 6.78 13.01 -4.13
N SER A 101 6.01 12.96 -5.23
CA SER A 101 5.67 14.16 -6.01
C SER A 101 4.91 15.21 -5.17
N LYS A 102 4.00 14.77 -4.28
CA LYS A 102 3.23 15.69 -3.45
C LYS A 102 4.03 16.19 -2.25
N ALA A 103 4.94 15.39 -1.71
CA ALA A 103 5.81 15.82 -0.65
C ALA A 103 6.65 17.02 -1.08
N GLU A 104 7.19 16.98 -2.30
CA GLU A 104 7.89 18.12 -2.92
C GLU A 104 6.99 19.36 -3.02
N ILE A 105 5.76 19.20 -3.52
CA ILE A 105 4.80 20.32 -3.69
C ILE A 105 4.40 20.95 -2.34
N TYR A 106 4.17 20.13 -1.31
CA TYR A 106 3.65 20.57 -0.01
C TYR A 106 4.75 20.81 1.04
N GLY A 107 6.03 20.68 0.68
CA GLY A 107 7.15 20.84 1.62
C GLY A 107 7.13 19.82 2.76
N ARG A 108 6.78 18.57 2.44
CA ARG A 108 6.76 17.44 3.39
C ARG A 108 7.88 16.47 3.11
N GLU A 109 8.15 15.59 4.07
CA GLU A 109 9.21 14.60 3.95
C GLU A 109 8.61 13.20 3.69
N VAL A 110 9.15 12.47 2.71
CA VAL A 110 8.83 11.05 2.50
C VAL A 110 10.11 10.24 2.64
N LYS A 111 10.14 9.30 3.59
CA LYS A 111 11.28 8.40 3.82
C LYS A 111 10.94 6.98 3.40
N ILE A 112 11.87 6.33 2.73
CA ILE A 112 11.77 4.91 2.41
C ILE A 112 12.71 4.15 3.35
N ILE A 113 12.15 3.29 4.19
CA ILE A 113 12.93 2.40 5.06
C ILE A 113 13.21 1.09 4.32
N SER A 114 14.47 0.64 4.38
CA SER A 114 14.89 -0.65 3.84
C SER A 114 14.10 -1.80 4.46
N ARG A 115 13.70 -2.78 3.64
CA ARG A 115 13.04 -4.01 4.12
C ARG A 115 13.88 -4.87 5.07
N TRP A 116 15.19 -4.64 5.09
CA TRP A 116 16.12 -5.36 5.95
C TRP A 116 16.26 -4.71 7.33
N GLU A 117 15.69 -3.51 7.49
CA GLU A 117 15.59 -2.84 8.77
C GLU A 117 14.68 -3.65 9.69
N PRO A 118 15.15 -4.13 10.84
CA PRO A 118 14.39 -5.01 11.73
C PRO A 118 13.35 -4.23 12.56
N THR A 119 12.64 -3.25 11.98
CA THR A 119 11.69 -2.38 12.69
C THR A 119 10.60 -3.15 13.44
N SER A 120 10.18 -4.30 12.92
CA SER A 120 9.19 -5.21 13.54
C SER A 120 9.78 -6.17 14.58
N GLN A 121 11.10 -6.17 14.76
CA GLN A 121 11.85 -7.03 15.68
C GLN A 121 12.62 -6.22 16.73
N THR A 122 12.68 -4.89 16.58
CA THR A 122 13.39 -3.98 17.46
C THR A 122 12.40 -3.28 18.37
N CYS A 123 12.66 -3.30 19.67
CA CYS A 123 11.89 -2.56 20.66
C CYS A 123 12.05 -1.05 20.40
N SER A 124 10.95 -0.35 20.16
CA SER A 124 10.98 1.11 19.96
C SER A 124 11.31 1.88 21.24
N ALA A 125 11.20 1.26 22.41
CA ALA A 125 11.48 1.90 23.70
C ALA A 125 12.96 1.81 24.12
N CYS A 126 13.63 0.67 23.87
CA CYS A 126 15.00 0.44 24.33
C CYS A 126 15.99 0.01 23.22
N GLY A 127 15.53 -0.18 21.98
CA GLY A 127 16.38 -0.61 20.86
C GLY A 127 16.77 -2.09 20.89
N HIS A 128 16.32 -2.88 21.86
CA HIS A 128 16.63 -4.31 21.94
C HIS A 128 16.01 -5.08 20.77
N ARG A 129 16.80 -5.93 20.12
CA ARG A 129 16.36 -6.78 19.01
C ARG A 129 15.84 -8.12 19.55
N ASP A 130 14.52 -8.23 19.65
CA ASP A 130 13.78 -9.37 20.18
C ASP A 130 13.50 -10.47 19.12
N GLY A 131 14.15 -10.37 17.97
CA GLY A 131 14.12 -11.37 16.90
C GLY A 131 12.80 -11.44 16.12
N LYS A 132 12.73 -12.39 15.17
CA LYS A 132 11.60 -12.55 14.24
C LYS A 132 10.34 -13.02 14.98
N LYS A 133 9.25 -12.27 14.88
CA LYS A 133 7.91 -12.68 15.34
C LYS A 133 7.10 -13.26 14.16
N SER A 134 6.34 -14.34 14.41
CA SER A 134 5.53 -15.00 13.36
C SER A 134 4.32 -14.14 12.96
N LEU A 135 3.82 -14.24 11.72
CA LEU A 135 2.77 -13.34 11.23
C LEU A 135 1.44 -13.35 12.03
N SER A 136 1.20 -14.33 12.89
CA SER A 136 0.02 -14.38 13.77
C SER A 136 0.14 -13.50 15.03
N VAL A 137 1.34 -13.14 15.47
CA VAL A 137 1.58 -12.39 16.71
C VAL A 137 1.20 -10.92 16.56
N ARG A 138 0.08 -10.50 17.16
CA ARG A 138 -0.41 -9.10 17.07
C ARG A 138 0.15 -8.16 18.14
N ALA A 139 0.53 -8.72 19.29
CA ALA A 139 1.16 -8.01 20.39
C ALA A 139 2.35 -8.82 20.91
N TRP A 140 3.42 -8.15 21.33
CA TRP A 140 4.57 -8.78 21.97
C TRP A 140 5.12 -7.88 23.08
N ARG A 141 5.74 -8.50 24.08
CA ARG A 141 6.42 -7.80 25.17
C ARG A 141 7.93 -7.91 24.96
N CYS A 142 8.64 -6.80 25.11
CA CYS A 142 10.10 -6.78 25.01
C CYS A 142 10.74 -7.56 26.17
N SER A 143 11.63 -8.49 25.85
CA SER A 143 12.38 -9.29 26.82
C SER A 143 13.35 -8.48 27.68
N ALA A 144 13.86 -7.35 27.17
CA ALA A 144 14.86 -6.52 27.86
C ALA A 144 14.25 -5.45 28.78
N CYS A 145 13.18 -4.78 28.34
CA CYS A 145 12.62 -3.64 29.08
C CYS A 145 11.13 -3.80 29.42
N GLY A 146 10.49 -4.90 29.02
CA GLY A 146 9.09 -5.18 29.35
C GLY A 146 8.05 -4.36 28.58
N ALA A 147 8.46 -3.49 27.65
CA ALA A 147 7.53 -2.66 26.87
C ALA A 147 6.60 -3.51 25.99
N GLU A 148 5.33 -3.10 25.91
CA GLU A 148 4.34 -3.76 25.05
C GLU A 148 4.29 -3.10 23.67
N HIS A 149 4.30 -3.92 22.63
CA HIS A 149 4.29 -3.50 21.24
C HIS A 149 3.15 -4.17 20.50
N HIS A 150 2.36 -3.36 19.79
CA HIS A 150 1.39 -3.84 18.81
C HIS A 150 2.00 -3.78 17.40
N ARG A 151 1.84 -4.85 16.62
CA ARG A 151 2.49 -4.96 15.31
C ARG A 151 2.19 -3.80 14.36
N ASP A 152 0.93 -3.39 14.31
CA ASP A 152 0.43 -2.42 13.32
C ASP A 152 0.43 -0.98 13.87
N VAL A 153 0.94 -0.78 15.10
CA VAL A 153 0.99 0.52 15.77
C VAL A 153 2.42 0.77 16.23
N MET A 154 3.09 1.68 15.53
CA MET A 154 4.29 2.29 16.09
C MET A 154 3.83 3.37 17.07
N PRO A 155 4.19 3.30 18.37
CA PRO A 155 3.96 4.45 19.25
C PRO A 155 4.70 5.64 18.62
N HIS A 156 4.01 6.75 18.45
CA HIS A 156 4.67 8.00 18.06
C HIS A 156 5.79 8.23 19.07
N ALA A 157 7.02 8.33 18.58
CA ALA A 157 8.16 8.67 19.41
C ALA A 157 7.90 10.08 19.97
N THR A 158 7.32 10.15 21.16
CA THR A 158 7.41 11.34 21.99
C THR A 158 8.85 11.34 22.47
N SER A 159 9.65 12.22 21.88
CA SER A 159 11.02 12.46 22.31
C SER A 159 11.00 13.07 23.71
N SER A 160 10.85 12.24 24.73
CA SER A 160 11.25 12.56 26.09
C SER A 160 12.39 11.62 26.42
N PRO A 161 13.65 12.08 26.41
CA PRO A 161 14.76 11.25 26.87
C PRO A 161 14.52 10.88 28.34
N PRO A 162 14.85 9.64 28.77
CA PRO A 162 14.80 9.30 30.18
C PRO A 162 15.75 10.22 30.94
N GLY A 163 15.18 10.96 31.89
CA GLY A 163 15.91 11.90 32.73
C GLY A 163 17.09 11.22 33.40
N TRP A 164 18.30 11.65 33.02
CA TRP A 164 19.49 11.46 33.83
C TRP A 164 19.28 12.21 35.14
N ARG A 165 18.90 11.50 36.21
CA ARG A 165 19.02 12.04 37.56
C ARG A 165 20.51 12.21 37.86
N ARG A 166 20.96 13.46 37.84
CA ARG A 166 22.11 13.93 38.62
C ARG A 166 21.61 14.29 40.01
N GLY A 167 22.36 13.92 41.04
CA GLY A 167 22.12 14.26 42.45
C GLY A 167 22.04 13.02 43.31
#